data_AF-A0A222F3J6-F1
#
_entry.id   AF-A0A222F3J6-F1
#
_cell.length_a   1.000
_cell.length_b   1.000
_cell.length_c   1.000
_cell.angle_alpha   90.00
_cell.angle_beta   90.00
_cell.angle_gamma   90.00
#
_symmetry.space_group_name_H-M   'P 1'
#
loop_
_entity.id
_entity.type
_entity.pdbx_description
1 polymer ?
#
loop_
_entity_poly.entity_id
_entity_poly.type
_entity_poly.pdbx_seq_one_letter_code
_entity_poly.pdbx_strand_id
1 'polypeptide(L)'
;MNNHQEIWINAEDGSSICALINGDVGWLMYLRHSGDTGFSSRNPNYTGDPSSEIDYILSNGQQDWYPAAWALPVEKVREALEYFRAKNKAPPFIHWHDDSNQG
;
A
#
# COMPACT_ATOMS: atom_id res chain seq x y z
N MET A 1 7.31 -18.51 6.90
CA MET A 1 8.48 -17.60 6.85
C MET A 1 7.94 -16.27 6.37
N ASN A 2 8.07 -15.22 7.16
CA ASN A 2 7.67 -13.88 6.72
C ASN A 2 8.61 -13.47 5.57
N ASN A 3 8.03 -13.00 4.47
CA ASN A 3 8.79 -12.58 3.29
C ASN A 3 8.47 -11.11 3.05
N HIS A 4 9.23 -10.25 3.72
CA HIS A 4 9.03 -8.81 3.67
C HIS A 4 9.65 -8.22 2.41
N GLN A 5 8.88 -7.38 1.72
CA GLN A 5 9.37 -6.63 0.55
C GLN A 5 8.82 -5.21 0.60
N GLU A 6 9.68 -4.24 0.27
CA GLU A 6 9.30 -2.86 0.01
C GLU A 6 9.56 -2.56 -1.46
N ILE A 7 8.54 -2.07 -2.17
CA ILE A 7 8.64 -1.73 -3.59
C ILE A 7 8.17 -0.30 -3.80
N TRP A 8 9.03 0.53 -4.37
CA TRP A 8 8.71 1.89 -4.78
C TRP A 8 8.70 2.02 -6.30
N ILE A 9 7.69 2.70 -6.84
CA ILE A 9 7.65 3.14 -8.24
C ILE A 9 7.40 4.65 -8.23
N ASN A 10 8.34 5.39 -8.81
CA ASN A 10 8.26 6.83 -8.95
C ASN A 10 7.98 7.17 -10.42
N ALA A 11 7.02 8.06 -10.67
CA ALA A 11 6.71 8.59 -11.97
C ALA A 11 7.42 9.93 -12.21
N GLU A 12 7.61 10.29 -13.48
CA GLU A 12 8.25 11.56 -13.87
C GLU A 12 7.44 12.80 -13.47
N ASP A 13 6.12 12.66 -13.28
CA ASP A 13 5.24 13.73 -12.81
C ASP A 13 5.33 13.98 -11.30
N GLY A 14 6.19 13.24 -10.60
CA GLY A 14 6.42 13.36 -9.16
C GLY A 14 5.49 12.50 -8.31
N SER A 15 4.50 11.84 -8.90
CA SER A 15 3.68 10.86 -8.19
C SER A 15 4.48 9.58 -7.91
N SER A 16 4.09 8.86 -6.86
CA SER A 16 4.71 7.57 -6.52
C SER A 16 3.71 6.62 -5.90
N ILE A 17 3.99 5.33 -6.02
CA ILE A 17 3.30 4.26 -5.30
C ILE A 17 4.33 3.41 -4.56
N CYS A 18 4.01 3.07 -3.31
CA CYS A 18 4.77 2.14 -2.49
C CYS A 18 3.90 0.92 -2.17
N ALA A 19 4.52 -0.25 -2.18
CA ALA A 19 3.95 -1.47 -1.64
C ALA A 19 4.85 -2.01 -0.52
N LEU A 20 4.24 -2.29 0.63
CA LEU A 20 4.82 -3.09 1.69
C LEU A 20 4.15 -4.47 1.65
N ILE A 21 4.94 -5.53 1.47
CA ILE A 21 4.44 -6.90 1.30
C ILE A 21 4.97 -7.76 2.44
N ASN A 22 4.13 -8.64 2.98
CA ASN A 22 4.51 -9.71 3.89
C ASN A 22 3.79 -11.00 3.48
N GLY A 23 4.53 -11.90 2.82
CA GLY A 23 3.94 -13.14 2.31
C GLY A 23 2.89 -12.89 1.22
N ASP A 24 1.65 -13.31 1.47
CA ASP A 24 0.56 -13.29 0.47
C ASP A 24 -0.30 -12.02 0.51
N VAL A 25 0.08 -11.04 1.32
CA VAL A 25 -0.64 -9.78 1.50
C VAL A 25 0.29 -8.59 1.44
N GLY A 26 -0.26 -7.43 1.09
CA GLY A 26 0.47 -6.18 1.12
C GLY A 26 -0.41 -4.96 1.29
N TRP A 27 0.22 -3.89 1.77
CA TRP A 27 -0.37 -2.58 1.95
C TRP A 27 0.18 -1.64 0.87
N LEU A 28 -0.69 -0.80 0.31
CA LEU A 28 -0.31 0.18 -0.70
C LEU A 28 -0.40 1.59 -0.14
N MET A 29 0.56 2.42 -0.53
CA MET A 29 0.55 3.86 -0.36
C MET A 29 0.72 4.55 -1.70
N TYR A 30 -0.05 5.60 -1.95
CA TYR A 30 0.05 6.43 -3.14
C TYR A 30 0.28 7.89 -2.73
N LEU A 31 1.25 8.54 -3.37
CA LEU A 31 1.61 9.94 -3.14
C LEU A 31 1.45 10.71 -4.46
N ARG A 32 0.75 11.84 -4.44
CA ARG A 32 0.57 12.70 -5.63
C ARG A 32 1.84 13.49 -5.95
N HIS A 33 2.62 13.83 -4.93
CA HIS A 33 3.90 14.52 -5.04
C HIS A 33 4.75 14.24 -3.79
N SER A 34 6.03 14.60 -3.82
CA SER A 34 6.90 14.55 -2.64
C SER A 34 6.30 15.36 -1.48
N GLY A 35 6.29 14.77 -0.28
CA GLY A 35 5.72 15.38 0.94
C GLY A 35 4.20 15.37 1.04
N ASP A 36 3.49 14.71 0.11
CA ASP A 36 2.06 14.43 0.26
C ASP A 36 1.81 13.49 1.45
N THR A 37 0.75 13.71 2.23
CA THR A 37 0.31 12.76 3.27
C THR A 37 -0.13 11.44 2.64
N GLY A 38 -0.62 11.50 1.40
CA GLY A 38 -0.89 10.34 0.59
C GLY A 38 -2.24 9.69 0.83
N PHE A 39 -2.37 8.53 0.19
CA PHE A 39 -3.52 7.65 0.28
C PHE A 39 -3.04 6.25 0.59
N SER A 40 -3.82 5.51 1.37
CA SER A 40 -3.50 4.12 1.71
C SER A 40 -4.64 3.16 1.38
N SER A 41 -4.30 1.90 1.12
CA SER A 41 -5.31 0.89 0.77
C SER A 41 -6.19 0.53 1.95
N ARG A 42 -7.46 0.22 1.67
CA ARG A 42 -8.35 -0.55 2.53
C ARG A 42 -8.87 -1.77 1.78
N ASN A 43 -9.10 -2.86 2.51
CA ASN A 43 -9.68 -4.08 1.96
C ASN A 43 -11.16 -4.17 2.35
N PRO A 44 -12.09 -3.76 1.45
CA PRO A 44 -13.52 -3.82 1.75
C PRO A 44 -14.05 -5.26 1.91
N ASN A 45 -13.27 -6.26 1.49
CA ASN A 45 -13.63 -7.67 1.58
C ASN A 45 -12.97 -8.37 2.77
N TYR A 46 -12.33 -7.64 3.67
CA TYR A 46 -11.73 -8.22 4.87
C TYR A 46 -12.82 -8.73 5.82
N THR A 47 -12.77 -10.03 6.13
CA THR A 47 -13.71 -10.70 7.04
C THR A 47 -13.04 -11.27 8.30
N GLY A 48 -11.77 -10.92 8.53
CA GLY A 48 -11.02 -11.34 9.71
C GLY A 48 -11.33 -10.50 10.94
N ASP A 49 -10.58 -10.73 12.01
CA ASP A 49 -10.69 -9.96 13.25
C ASP A 49 -10.26 -8.49 13.00
N PRO A 50 -11.09 -7.49 13.35
CA PRO A 50 -10.77 -6.07 13.15
C PRO A 50 -9.56 -5.57 13.96
N SER A 51 -9.15 -6.29 15.00
CA SER A 51 -7.95 -5.99 15.81
C SER A 51 -6.68 -6.67 15.31
N SER A 52 -6.78 -7.52 14.27
CA SER A 52 -5.59 -8.15 13.68
C SER A 52 -4.72 -7.12 12.98
N GLU A 53 -3.41 -7.28 13.14
CA GLU A 53 -2.39 -6.45 12.51
C GLU A 53 -1.41 -7.31 11.70
N ILE A 54 -0.77 -6.71 10.71
CA ILE A 54 0.30 -7.30 9.91
C ILE A 54 1.54 -6.43 10.08
N ASP A 55 2.66 -7.09 10.35
CA ASP A 55 3.96 -6.43 10.39
C ASP A 55 4.54 -6.27 8.99
N TYR A 56 5.16 -5.13 8.75
CA TYR A 56 5.95 -4.85 7.56
C TYR A 56 7.33 -4.34 7.96
N ILE A 57 8.35 -4.72 7.20
CA ILE A 57 9.72 -4.27 7.42
C ILE A 57 10.11 -3.39 6.23
N LEU A 58 10.41 -2.13 6.53
CA LEU A 58 10.90 -1.16 5.57
C LEU A 58 12.41 -1.37 5.32
N SER A 59 12.91 -0.84 4.21
CA SER A 59 14.32 -0.93 3.80
C SER A 59 15.30 -0.31 4.79
N ASN A 60 14.85 0.63 5.62
CA ASN A 60 15.63 1.20 6.72
C ASN A 60 15.69 0.31 7.98
N GLY A 61 15.05 -0.86 7.95
CA GLY A 61 14.95 -1.80 9.08
C GLY A 61 13.84 -1.45 10.08
N GLN A 62 13.07 -0.38 9.85
CA GLN A 62 11.90 -0.07 10.65
C GLN A 62 10.85 -1.15 10.46
N GLN A 63 10.26 -1.59 11.57
CA GLN A 63 9.14 -2.51 11.58
C GLN A 63 7.89 -1.73 12.01
N ASP A 64 6.86 -1.76 11.17
CA ASP A 64 5.58 -1.12 11.41
C ASP A 64 4.46 -2.15 11.41
N TRP A 65 3.39 -1.86 12.16
CA TRP A 65 2.19 -2.68 12.25
C TRP A 65 1.01 -1.90 11.70
N TYR A 66 0.29 -2.51 10.77
CA TYR A 66 -0.93 -1.94 10.21
C TYR A 66 -2.10 -2.92 10.39
N PRO A 67 -3.34 -2.41 10.56
CA PRO A 67 -4.52 -3.26 10.58
C PRO A 67 -4.59 -4.17 9.36
N ALA A 68 -4.88 -5.46 9.58
CA ALA A 68 -5.00 -6.45 8.51
C ALA A 68 -6.12 -6.09 7.51
N ALA A 69 -7.13 -5.33 7.98
CA ALA A 69 -8.18 -4.75 7.14
C ALA A 69 -7.67 -3.75 6.09
N TRP A 70 -6.43 -3.30 6.17
CA TRP A 70 -5.82 -2.39 5.20
C TRP A 70 -5.05 -3.14 4.11
N ALA A 71 -4.72 -4.41 4.36
CA ALA A 71 -3.92 -5.23 3.48
C ALA A 71 -4.77 -5.91 2.41
N LEU A 72 -4.22 -5.94 1.19
CA LEU A 72 -4.80 -6.56 0.01
C LEU A 72 -4.05 -7.85 -0.31
N PRO A 73 -4.69 -8.82 -0.99
CA PRO A 73 -3.98 -9.97 -1.56
C PRO A 73 -2.82 -9.52 -2.46
N VAL A 74 -1.68 -10.19 -2.38
CA VAL A 74 -0.45 -9.80 -3.09
C VAL A 74 -0.64 -9.70 -4.60
N GLU A 75 -1.50 -10.52 -5.19
CA GLU A 75 -1.79 -10.43 -6.63
C GLU A 75 -2.47 -9.10 -7.00
N LYS A 76 -3.35 -8.58 -6.14
CA LYS A 76 -3.99 -7.27 -6.33
C LYS A 76 -3.00 -6.12 -6.10
N VAL A 77 -2.03 -6.31 -5.20
CA VAL A 77 -0.91 -5.38 -5.00
C VAL A 77 -0.05 -5.32 -6.27
N ARG A 78 0.31 -6.47 -6.86
CA ARG A 78 1.08 -6.52 -8.12
C ARG A 78 0.33 -5.86 -9.28
N GLU A 79 -0.96 -6.16 -9.44
CA GLU A 79 -1.81 -5.51 -10.44
C GLU A 79 -1.83 -3.98 -10.28
N ALA A 80 -1.92 -3.49 -9.03
CA ALA A 80 -1.87 -2.06 -8.74
C ALA A 80 -0.52 -1.41 -9.13
N LEU A 81 0.59 -2.08 -8.83
CA LEU A 81 1.93 -1.61 -9.19
C LEU A 81 2.11 -1.56 -10.71
N GLU A 82 1.63 -2.58 -11.44
CA GLU A 82 1.67 -2.61 -12.91
C GLU A 82 0.79 -1.52 -13.52
N TYR A 83 -0.42 -1.32 -13.01
CA TYR A 83 -1.30 -0.23 -13.45
C TYR A 83 -0.64 1.13 -13.27
N PHE A 84 -0.08 1.39 -12.08
CA PHE A 84 0.59 2.65 -11.81
C PHE A 84 1.77 2.86 -12.75
N ARG A 85 2.62 1.85 -12.93
CA ARG A 85 3.76 1.90 -13.88
C ARG A 85 3.33 2.23 -15.30
N ALA A 86 2.18 1.74 -15.74
CA ALA A 86 1.68 1.94 -17.09
C ALA A 86 0.94 3.27 -17.29
N LYS A 87 0.36 3.85 -16.23
CA LYS A 87 -0.58 4.98 -16.34
C LYS A 87 -0.18 6.22 -15.55
N ASN A 88 0.80 6.13 -14.64
CA ASN A 88 1.17 7.16 -13.67
C ASN A 88 -0.07 7.72 -12.93
N LYS A 89 -0.99 6.83 -12.56
CA LYS A 89 -2.25 7.18 -11.90
C LYS A 89 -2.56 6.18 -10.81
N ALA A 90 -3.18 6.67 -9.73
CA ALA A 90 -3.74 5.82 -8.69
C ALA A 90 -4.67 4.75 -9.32
N PRO A 91 -4.39 3.45 -9.11
CA PRO A 91 -5.24 2.38 -9.61
C PRO A 91 -6.69 2.53 -9.12
N PRO A 92 -7.69 2.65 -10.02
CA PRO A 92 -9.06 2.97 -9.64
C PRO A 92 -9.82 1.80 -8.99
N PHE A 93 -9.26 0.59 -9.06
CA PHE A 93 -9.81 -0.64 -8.48
C PHE A 93 -9.34 -0.90 -7.03
N ILE A 94 -8.49 0.00 -6.50
CA ILE A 94 -8.08 0.00 -5.10
C ILE A 94 -9.00 0.95 -4.32
N HIS A 95 -9.44 0.51 -3.15
CA HIS A 95 -10.18 1.38 -2.24
C HIS A 95 -9.18 2.23 -1.45
N TRP A 96 -8.98 3.46 -1.90
CA TRP A 96 -8.06 4.41 -1.29
C TRP A 96 -8.73 5.16 -0.14
N HIS A 97 -8.04 5.24 0.99
CA HIS A 97 -8.34 6.16 2.08
C HIS A 97 -7.42 7.38 1.95
N ASP A 98 -7.98 8.59 2.03
CA ASP A 98 -7.21 9.84 2.00
C ASP A 98 -6.68 10.14 3.40
N ASP A 99 -5.37 9.97 3.59
CA ASP A 99 -4.72 10.14 4.89
C ASP A 99 -4.48 11.64 5.23
N SER A 100 -4.77 12.58 4.31
CA SER A 100 -4.63 14.02 4.55
C SER A 100 -5.75 14.62 5.41
N ASN A 101 -6.91 13.97 5.47
CA ASN A 101 -8.06 14.41 6.25
C ASN A 101 -8.16 13.69 7.61
N GLN A 102 -7.05 13.66 8.34
CA GLN A 102 -7.07 13.32 9.77
C GLN A 102 -7.73 14.51 10.50
N GLY A 103 -9.06 14.47 10.60
CA GLY A 103 -9.85 15.43 11.38
C GLY A 103 -9.54 15.39 12.86
#